data_AF-A0AAJ6CTS4-F1
#
_entry.id   AF-A0AAJ6CTS4-F1
#
_cell.length_a   1.000
_cell.length_b   1.000
_cell.length_c   1.000
_cell.angle_alpha   90.00
_cell.angle_beta   90.00
_cell.angle_gamma   90.00
#
_symmetry.space_group_name_H-M   'P 1'
#
loop_
_entity.id
_entity.type
_entity.pdbx_description
1 polymer ?
#
loop_
_entity_poly.entity_id
_entity_poly.type
_entity_poly.pdbx_seq_one_letter_code
_entity_poly.pdbx_strand_id
1 'polypeptide(L)'
;MPKTTDKPSKQLPQTAEDYEAIFKRAKSEKTLDIMYEGACNNAHRHLTGQVKTQALINIEVALDRCQQAFDTTQLGVTRKLNHAINSAPTLSKYDPAEELRKALSGQ
;
A
#
# COMPACT_ATOMS: atom_id res chain seq x y z
N MET A 1 25.28 35.39 15.57
CA MET A 1 24.30 35.33 14.45
C MET A 1 23.82 33.88 14.33
N PRO A 2 22.53 33.58 14.51
CA PRO A 2 22.04 32.21 14.32
C PRO A 2 21.81 31.96 12.82
N LYS A 3 22.38 30.87 12.31
CA LYS A 3 22.18 30.39 10.94
C LYS A 3 20.78 29.78 10.85
N THR A 4 19.90 30.39 10.05
CA THR A 4 18.62 29.81 9.65
C THR A 4 18.89 28.55 8.82
N THR A 5 18.61 27.39 9.41
CA THR A 5 18.55 26.12 8.69
C THR A 5 17.18 26.00 8.05
N ASP A 6 17.04 26.53 6.83
CA ASP A 6 15.88 26.24 5.99
C ASP A 6 15.86 24.74 5.71
N LYS A 7 14.99 24.02 6.42
CA LYS A 7 14.61 22.66 6.04
C LYS A 7 13.96 22.77 4.65
N PRO A 8 14.30 21.90 3.70
CA PRO A 8 13.62 21.90 2.41
C PRO A 8 12.14 21.63 2.68
N SER A 9 11.29 22.64 2.43
CA SER A 9 9.84 22.47 2.40
C SER A 9 9.56 21.34 1.42
N LYS A 10 9.19 20.17 1.93
CA LYS A 10 8.78 19.03 1.10
C LYS A 10 7.57 19.51 0.32
N GLN A 11 7.78 19.88 -0.95
CA GLN A 11 6.69 20.25 -1.84
C GLN A 11 5.75 19.06 -1.93
N LEU A 12 4.47 19.29 -1.63
CA LEU A 12 3.46 18.26 -1.84
C LEU A 12 3.43 17.92 -3.34
N PRO A 13 3.27 16.63 -3.70
CA PRO A 13 2.95 16.25 -5.08
C PRO A 13 1.78 17.09 -5.59
N GLN A 14 1.87 17.61 -6.81
CA GLN A 14 0.85 18.53 -7.34
C GLN A 14 0.08 17.91 -8.51
N THR A 15 0.67 16.97 -9.23
CA THR A 15 0.08 16.32 -10.41
C THR A 15 -0.31 14.87 -10.14
N ALA A 16 -1.20 14.31 -10.96
CA ALA A 16 -1.59 12.90 -10.84
C ALA A 16 -0.38 11.98 -11.07
N GLU A 17 0.51 12.35 -11.98
CA GLU A 17 1.72 11.60 -12.32
C GLU A 17 2.68 11.51 -11.12
N ASP A 18 2.79 12.58 -10.31
CA ASP A 18 3.62 12.58 -9.10
C ASP A 18 3.06 11.62 -8.04
N TYR A 19 1.74 11.64 -7.82
CA TYR A 19 1.07 10.72 -6.91
C TYR A 19 1.16 9.27 -7.41
N GLU A 20 1.02 9.05 -8.72
CA GLU A 20 1.14 7.75 -9.36
C GLU A 20 2.56 7.17 -9.18
N ALA A 21 3.61 7.98 -9.33
CA ALA A 21 4.99 7.55 -9.11
C ALA A 21 5.25 7.10 -7.65
N ILE A 22 4.53 7.68 -6.70
CA ILE A 22 4.56 7.26 -5.29
C ILE A 22 3.77 5.96 -5.12
N PHE A 23 2.53 5.91 -5.60
CA PHE A 23 1.64 4.75 -5.47
C PHE A 23 2.17 3.49 -6.16
N LYS A 24 2.90 3.63 -7.28
CA LYS A 24 3.59 2.51 -7.95
C LYS A 24 4.59 1.76 -7.07
N ARG A 25 5.03 2.35 -5.95
CA ARG A 25 5.91 1.68 -4.97
C ARG A 25 5.16 0.65 -4.13
N ALA A 26 3.83 0.72 -4.06
CA ALA A 26 3.02 -0.24 -3.33
C ALA A 26 3.13 -1.64 -3.96
N LYS A 27 3.46 -2.64 -3.14
CA LYS A 27 3.59 -4.04 -3.58
C LYS A 27 2.31 -4.86 -3.37
N SER A 28 1.34 -4.30 -2.63
CA SER A 28 0.03 -4.89 -2.38
C SER A 28 -1.03 -3.81 -2.34
N GLU A 29 -2.27 -4.22 -2.54
CA GLU A 29 -3.45 -3.35 -2.46
C GLU A 29 -3.58 -2.71 -1.07
N LYS A 30 -3.38 -3.50 0.00
CA LYS A 30 -3.34 -2.99 1.37
C LYS A 30 -2.30 -1.87 1.57
N THR A 31 -1.12 -1.97 0.96
CA THR A 31 -0.12 -0.90 1.04
C THR A 31 -0.56 0.32 0.23
N LEU A 32 -1.20 0.12 -0.91
CA LEU A 32 -1.74 1.20 -1.73
C LEU A 32 -2.83 1.97 -0.95
N ASP A 33 -3.71 1.29 -0.24
CA ASP A 33 -4.76 1.91 0.60
C ASP A 33 -4.17 2.82 1.68
N ILE A 34 -3.15 2.33 2.39
CA ILE A 34 -2.45 3.12 3.42
C ILE A 34 -1.79 4.36 2.80
N MET A 35 -1.20 4.22 1.62
CA MET A 35 -0.56 5.34 0.91
C MET A 35 -1.58 6.37 0.42
N TYR A 36 -2.74 5.91 -0.06
CA TYR A 36 -3.86 6.76 -0.45
C TYR A 36 -4.40 7.55 0.74
N GLU A 37 -4.71 6.88 1.84
CA GLU A 37 -5.22 7.53 3.05
C GLU A 37 -4.22 8.56 3.59
N GLY A 38 -2.93 8.22 3.57
CA GLY A 38 -1.85 9.15 3.90
C GLY A 38 -1.81 10.37 2.98
N ALA A 39 -1.97 10.20 1.67
CA ALA A 39 -1.99 11.30 0.71
C ALA A 39 -3.20 12.21 0.89
N CYS A 40 -4.40 11.65 1.09
CA CYS A 40 -5.61 12.40 1.39
C CYS A 40 -5.47 13.20 2.69
N ASN A 41 -5.02 12.55 3.77
CA ASN A 41 -4.78 13.22 5.05
C ASN A 41 -3.76 14.36 4.93
N ASN A 42 -2.70 14.16 4.15
CA ASN A 42 -1.70 15.19 3.87
C ASN A 42 -2.32 16.38 3.11
N ALA A 43 -3.11 16.13 2.06
CA ALA A 43 -3.83 17.17 1.32
C ALA A 43 -4.83 17.94 2.22
N HIS A 44 -5.55 17.25 3.10
CA HIS A 44 -6.48 17.86 4.05
C HIS A 44 -5.78 18.75 5.09
N ARG A 45 -4.56 18.40 5.51
CA ARG A 45 -3.79 19.15 6.51
C ARG A 45 -3.10 20.39 5.94
N HIS A 46 -2.64 20.31 4.71
CA HIS A 46 -1.72 21.33 4.15
C HIS A 46 -2.32 22.17 3.03
N LEU A 47 -3.44 21.75 2.43
CA LEU A 47 -4.08 22.46 1.31
C LEU A 47 -5.48 22.96 1.70
N THR A 48 -5.90 24.06 1.09
CA THR A 48 -7.23 24.64 1.28
C THR A 48 -7.85 25.06 -0.06
N GLY A 49 -9.17 25.24 -0.08
CA GLY A 49 -9.90 25.73 -1.26
C GLY A 49 -9.73 24.87 -2.52
N GLN A 50 -9.60 25.53 -3.66
CA GLN A 50 -9.51 24.88 -4.98
C GLN A 50 -8.26 24.00 -5.12
N VAL A 51 -7.13 24.38 -4.51
CA VAL A 51 -5.88 23.62 -4.58
C VAL A 51 -6.03 22.27 -3.88
N LYS A 52 -6.74 22.22 -2.75
CA LYS A 52 -7.07 20.97 -2.08
C LYS A 52 -7.95 20.09 -2.96
N THR A 53 -9.00 20.65 -3.55
CA THR A 53 -9.91 19.91 -4.42
C THR A 53 -9.16 19.31 -5.60
N GLN A 54 -8.31 20.09 -6.27
CA GLN A 54 -7.50 19.58 -7.38
C GLN A 54 -6.52 18.49 -6.95
N ALA A 55 -5.88 18.64 -5.78
CA ALA A 55 -4.98 17.61 -5.26
C ALA A 55 -5.73 16.30 -4.96
N LEU A 56 -6.93 16.37 -4.38
CA LEU A 56 -7.76 15.18 -4.15
C LEU A 56 -8.19 14.50 -5.45
N ILE A 57 -8.56 15.28 -6.47
CA ILE A 57 -8.84 14.74 -7.82
C ILE A 57 -7.60 14.03 -8.38
N ASN A 58 -6.42 14.65 -8.28
CA ASN A 58 -5.18 14.09 -8.79
C ASN A 58 -4.78 12.80 -8.03
N ILE A 59 -5.02 12.75 -6.72
CA ILE A 59 -4.84 11.54 -5.90
C ILE A 59 -5.76 10.42 -6.39
N GLU A 60 -7.04 10.72 -6.63
CA GLU A 60 -8.02 9.72 -7.08
C GLU A 60 -7.68 9.18 -8.47
N VAL A 61 -7.30 10.06 -9.40
CA VAL A 61 -6.85 9.67 -10.74
C VAL A 61 -5.61 8.77 -10.66
N ALA A 62 -4.65 9.09 -9.78
CA ALA A 62 -3.47 8.27 -9.58
C ALA A 62 -3.81 6.89 -8.99
N LEU A 63 -4.78 6.83 -8.09
CA LEU A 63 -5.26 5.57 -7.50
C LEU A 63 -5.88 4.67 -8.58
N ASP A 64 -6.81 5.19 -9.37
CA ASP A 64 -7.48 4.47 -10.46
C ASP A 64 -6.47 3.90 -11.47
N ARG A 65 -5.50 4.71 -11.91
CA ARG A 65 -4.42 4.24 -12.80
C ARG A 65 -3.60 3.12 -12.17
N CYS A 66 -3.28 3.23 -10.88
CA CYS A 66 -2.54 2.18 -10.18
C CYS A 66 -3.36 0.90 -10.05
N GLN A 67 -4.65 0.98 -9.71
CA GLN A 67 -5.54 -0.18 -9.60
C GLN A 67 -5.71 -0.87 -10.96
N GLN A 68 -5.94 -0.12 -12.04
CA GLN A 68 -5.96 -0.67 -13.40
C GLN A 68 -4.65 -1.38 -13.75
N ALA A 69 -3.50 -0.83 -13.37
CA ALA A 69 -2.20 -1.48 -13.58
C ALA A 69 -2.05 -2.78 -12.76
N PHE A 70 -2.61 -2.84 -11.56
CA PHE A 70 -2.66 -4.06 -10.74
C PHE A 70 -3.49 -5.16 -11.39
N ASP A 71 -4.64 -4.83 -11.98
CA ASP A 71 -5.52 -5.82 -12.59
C ASP A 71 -5.06 -6.26 -13.99
N THR A 72 -4.35 -5.41 -14.72
CA THR A 72 -3.93 -5.68 -16.11
C THR A 72 -2.58 -6.37 -16.26
N THR A 73 -1.69 -6.35 -15.25
CA THR A 73 -0.33 -6.91 -15.41
C THR A 73 -0.18 -8.31 -14.81
N GLN A 74 0.61 -9.18 -15.48
CA GLN A 74 1.10 -10.47 -14.92
C GLN A 74 1.76 -10.28 -13.54
N LEU A 75 2.36 -9.12 -13.29
CA LEU A 75 2.90 -8.70 -11.99
C LEU A 75 1.83 -8.60 -10.90
N GLY A 76 0.60 -8.23 -11.23
CA GLY A 76 -0.56 -8.25 -10.33
C GLY A 76 -0.97 -9.66 -9.94
N VAL A 77 -0.97 -10.59 -10.91
CA VAL A 77 -1.19 -12.03 -10.66
C VAL A 77 -0.09 -12.61 -9.76
N THR A 78 1.18 -12.34 -10.06
CA THR A 78 2.31 -12.81 -9.23
C THR A 78 2.31 -12.17 -7.84
N ARG A 79 1.86 -10.92 -7.69
CA ARG A 79 1.71 -10.26 -6.39
C ARG A 79 0.54 -10.81 -5.57
N LYS A 80 -0.62 -11.07 -6.17
CA LYS A 80 -1.77 -11.73 -5.52
C LYS A 80 -1.38 -13.14 -5.06
N LEU A 81 -0.66 -13.90 -5.90
CA LEU A 81 -0.08 -15.20 -5.53
C LEU A 81 0.90 -15.11 -4.37
N ASN A 82 1.90 -14.20 -4.44
CA ASN A 82 2.87 -14.04 -3.36
C ASN A 82 2.24 -13.56 -2.06
N HIS A 83 1.23 -12.70 -2.11
CA HIS A 83 0.50 -12.30 -0.91
C HIS A 83 -0.27 -13.50 -0.32
N ALA A 84 -0.97 -14.28 -1.14
CA ALA A 84 -1.67 -15.48 -0.69
C ALA A 84 -0.72 -16.52 -0.07
N ILE A 85 0.46 -16.73 -0.66
CA ILE A 85 1.48 -17.66 -0.15
C ILE A 85 2.06 -17.18 1.20
N ASN A 86 2.37 -15.90 1.33
CA ASN A 86 2.97 -15.35 2.56
C ASN A 86 1.95 -15.05 3.66
N SER A 87 0.68 -14.89 3.31
CA SER A 87 -0.44 -14.65 4.23
C SER A 87 -1.17 -15.94 4.58
N ALA A 88 -0.82 -17.06 3.92
CA ALA A 88 -1.25 -18.37 4.35
C ALA A 88 -0.77 -18.55 5.80
N PRO A 89 -1.66 -18.90 6.74
CA PRO A 89 -1.22 -19.27 8.07
C PRO A 89 -0.17 -20.35 7.90
N THR A 90 0.97 -20.19 8.58
CA THR A 90 2.08 -21.16 8.55
C THR A 90 1.46 -22.54 8.58
N LEU A 91 1.50 -23.25 7.44
CA LEU A 91 0.98 -24.61 7.33
C LEU A 91 1.56 -25.32 8.54
N SER A 92 0.71 -25.71 9.49
CA SER A 92 1.13 -26.33 10.74
C SER A 92 2.17 -27.36 10.34
N LYS A 93 3.44 -27.14 10.74
CA LYS A 93 4.53 -28.03 10.35
C LYS A 93 4.07 -29.40 10.79
N TYR A 94 3.85 -30.29 9.83
CA TYR A 94 3.40 -31.65 10.12
C TYR A 94 4.38 -32.23 11.14
N ASP A 95 3.88 -32.45 12.35
CA ASP A 95 4.62 -33.08 13.43
C ASP A 95 4.10 -34.52 13.56
N PRO A 96 4.88 -35.51 13.08
CA PRO A 96 4.49 -36.91 13.16
C PRO A 96 4.17 -37.34 14.58
N ALA A 97 4.82 -36.77 15.59
CA ALA A 97 4.61 -37.14 16.99
C ALA A 97 3.24 -36.69 17.52
N GLU A 98 2.79 -35.49 17.13
CA GLU A 98 1.47 -34.97 17.51
C GLU A 98 0.34 -35.70 16.79
N GLU A 99 0.51 -36.07 15.52
CA GLU A 99 -0.48 -36.85 14.78
C GLU A 99 -0.61 -38.29 15.33
N LEU A 100 0.50 -38.91 15.74
CA LEU A 100 0.49 -40.21 16.43
C LEU A 100 -0.20 -40.11 17.80
N ARG A 101 0.04 -39.03 18.53
CA ARG A 101 -0.64 -38.75 19.81
C ARG A 101 -2.14 -38.63 19.63
N LYS A 102 -2.62 -37.87 18.64
CA LYS A 102 -4.05 -37.74 18.32
C LYS A 102 -4.66 -39.09 17.98
N ALA A 103 -4.00 -39.86 17.11
CA ALA A 103 -4.48 -41.18 16.69
C ALA A 103 -4.60 -42.17 17.86
N LEU A 104 -3.67 -42.12 18.82
CA LEU A 104 -3.68 -42.98 20.01
C LEU A 104 -4.60 -42.46 21.14
N SER A 105 -4.89 -41.16 21.19
CA SER A 105 -5.76 -40.55 22.20
C SER A 105 -7.26 -40.76 21.97
N GLY A 106 -7.63 -41.30 20.81
CA GLY A 106 -9.01 -41.62 20.45
C GLY A 106 -9.42 -43.08 20.66
N GLN A 107 -8.62 -43.88 21.37
CA GLN A 107 -8.94 -45.24 21.82
C GLN A 107 -9.31 -45.28 23.30
#